data_AF-A0A6P8WN69-F1
#
_entry.id   AF-A0A6P8WN69-F1
#
_cell.length_a   1.000
_cell.length_b   1.000
_cell.length_c   1.000
_cell.angle_alpha   90.00
_cell.angle_beta   90.00
_cell.angle_gamma   90.00
#
_symmetry.space_group_name_H-M   'P 1'
#
loop_
_entity.id
_entity.type
_entity.pdbx_description
1 polymer ?
#
loop_
_entity_poly.entity_id
_entity_poly.type
_entity_poly.pdbx_seq_one_letter_code
_entity_poly.pdbx_strand_id
1 'polypeptide(L)'
;MRGQRVMENECRCWNPAVWLLVSLLGSLVLVAVSVLRHGDLKINRRAVNTDVSMQYQVQLVNGLNRCEGRVEVFYNNSWGTVCDDEWDMVDANVVCRQLNCGVAVAVGSSSKFGQGTGPILLDNVDCRGNERSLSECPAPAWGVHNCYHYEDVGVTCREPSVVAAKGFHTTPPRENHGLRDGTIRLLDGYNSCQGRVEVFYQGDWGTVCDDEWSLENAVVVCHQLGCGNAVHTHTNSYFGYGTGRILLDNVNCYGSEPDLTRCKSLPWGKHNCGHHEDAGVTCTGTSTVPPLVTENQRGLWVTYTSEATESIPVTNAPTTKTVTTTALTKGKPTIRLVNGNHSCEGRVEVQYKNMWGTVCDDDWDMFNANVACRQVGCGTAMGAMTQSHFGFGSGLILLDNVECSGSEQELSQCFHLGWGQHNCRHHEDAGVICAPSDFYFGNGREFRATEKIPATTSEPSEGMLRLVGGQHRCEGRIEIYSNSEWGTVCDDAWDIPDAQVVCRHVGCGEATAARGEAFFGPGTGKILLDNLKCSGEEETLQECSHISWNVHNCDHSEDAGVTCSLS
;
A
#
# COMPACT_ATOMS: atom_id res chain seq x y z
N MET A 1 -3.40 84.81 -18.67
CA MET A 1 -4.86 84.80 -18.45
C MET A 1 -5.16 83.88 -17.27
N ARG A 2 -5.69 84.41 -16.16
CA ARG A 2 -6.90 83.98 -15.42
C ARG A 2 -7.00 82.46 -15.15
N GLY A 3 -7.17 81.97 -13.93
CA GLY A 3 -7.49 82.59 -12.64
C GLY A 3 -7.84 81.50 -11.61
N GLN A 4 -7.65 81.82 -10.33
CA GLN A 4 -8.06 81.03 -9.16
C GLN A 4 -9.55 80.68 -9.18
N ARG A 5 -9.92 79.54 -8.58
CA ARG A 5 -11.18 79.46 -7.83
C ARG A 5 -11.04 78.54 -6.61
N VAL A 6 -11.15 79.20 -5.46
CA VAL A 6 -11.36 78.67 -4.12
C VAL A 6 -12.70 77.95 -4.09
N MET A 7 -12.77 76.77 -3.47
CA MET A 7 -14.04 76.13 -3.12
C MET A 7 -14.33 76.39 -1.64
N GLU A 8 -15.46 77.05 -1.41
CA GLU A 8 -16.03 77.39 -0.11
C GLU A 8 -16.46 76.13 0.67
N ASN A 9 -16.12 76.10 1.96
CA ASN A 9 -16.65 75.15 2.93
C ASN A 9 -18.08 75.59 3.32
N GLU A 10 -19.10 74.87 2.86
CA GLU A 10 -20.44 74.97 3.44
C GLU A 10 -20.49 74.26 4.81
N CYS A 11 -20.46 75.05 5.87
CA CYS A 11 -20.85 74.60 7.20
C CYS A 11 -22.36 74.31 7.23
N ARG A 12 -22.74 73.02 7.11
CA ARG A 12 -24.09 72.57 7.45
C ARG A 12 -24.25 72.59 8.97
N CYS A 13 -24.89 73.62 9.49
CA CYS A 13 -25.41 73.64 10.86
C CYS A 13 -26.48 72.56 11.01
N TRP A 14 -26.10 71.42 11.59
CA TRP A 14 -27.07 70.41 12.01
C TRP A 14 -27.83 70.95 13.23
N ASN A 15 -29.16 70.88 13.16
CA ASN A 15 -30.03 71.27 14.26
C ASN A 15 -29.67 70.45 15.52
N PRO A 16 -29.31 71.07 16.66
CA PRO A 16 -28.89 70.36 17.87
C PRO A 16 -29.95 69.36 18.39
N ALA A 17 -31.23 69.55 18.03
CA ALA A 17 -32.29 68.59 18.33
C ALA A 17 -32.13 67.25 17.58
N VAL A 18 -31.58 67.26 16.37
CA VAL A 18 -31.34 66.05 15.56
C VAL A 18 -30.17 65.24 16.13
N TRP A 19 -29.12 65.91 16.59
CA TRP A 19 -27.98 65.25 17.25
C TRP A 19 -28.37 64.61 18.58
N LEU A 20 -29.23 65.27 19.37
CA LEU A 20 -29.78 64.71 20.60
C LEU A 20 -30.67 63.49 20.32
N LEU A 21 -31.53 63.53 19.29
CA LEU A 21 -32.38 62.41 18.92
C LEU A 21 -31.60 61.20 18.41
N VAL A 22 -30.58 61.40 17.58
CA VAL A 22 -29.72 60.31 17.08
C VAL A 22 -28.90 59.68 18.21
N SER A 23 -28.40 60.50 19.14
CA SER A 23 -27.64 60.02 20.31
C SER A 23 -28.52 59.28 21.33
N LEU A 24 -29.76 59.75 21.54
CA LEU A 24 -30.75 59.05 22.38
C LEU A 24 -31.17 57.71 21.77
N LEU A 25 -31.39 57.66 20.46
CA LEU A 25 -31.71 56.42 19.75
C LEU A 25 -30.55 55.42 19.78
N GLY A 26 -29.31 55.88 19.58
CA GLY A 26 -28.12 55.03 19.68
C GLY A 26 -27.92 54.48 21.09
N SER A 27 -28.21 55.27 22.12
CA SER A 27 -28.14 54.86 23.53
C SER A 27 -29.25 53.86 23.88
N LEU A 28 -30.47 54.07 23.39
CA LEU A 28 -31.59 53.15 23.53
C LEU A 28 -31.34 51.79 22.86
N VAL A 29 -30.69 51.77 21.70
CA VAL A 29 -30.28 50.53 21.02
C VAL A 29 -29.20 49.79 21.80
N LEU A 30 -28.21 50.49 22.36
CA LEU A 30 -27.16 49.87 23.19
C LEU A 30 -27.72 49.32 24.52
N VAL A 31 -28.68 50.01 25.13
CA VAL A 31 -29.41 49.52 26.31
C VAL A 31 -30.30 48.33 25.95
N ALA A 32 -30.98 48.34 24.80
CA ALA A 32 -31.76 47.20 24.34
C ALA A 32 -30.89 45.96 24.06
N VAL A 33 -29.71 46.13 23.45
CA VAL A 33 -28.76 45.03 23.20
C VAL A 33 -28.15 44.48 24.50
N SER A 34 -27.93 45.33 25.50
CA SER A 34 -27.42 44.88 26.82
C SER A 34 -28.50 44.24 27.69
N VAL A 35 -29.74 44.70 27.64
CA VAL A 35 -30.88 44.06 28.32
C VAL A 35 -31.27 42.73 27.65
N LEU A 36 -31.17 42.61 26.32
CA LEU A 36 -31.34 41.34 25.61
C LEU A 36 -30.20 40.34 25.85
N ARG A 37 -29.05 40.77 26.38
CA ARG A 37 -27.92 39.91 26.74
C ARG A 37 -27.94 39.36 28.18
N HIS A 38 -28.88 39.77 29.04
CA HIS A 38 -28.89 39.38 30.47
C HIS A 38 -30.26 38.91 31.01
N GLY A 39 -31.24 38.68 30.14
CA GLY A 39 -32.51 38.07 30.54
C GLY A 39 -32.49 36.55 30.43
N ASP A 40 -32.28 35.86 31.56
CA ASP A 40 -32.52 34.41 31.71
C ASP A 40 -34.01 34.08 31.48
N LEU A 41 -34.39 33.89 30.22
CA LEU A 41 -35.66 33.26 29.84
C LEU A 41 -35.47 31.74 29.91
N LYS A 42 -35.78 31.16 31.07
CA LYS A 42 -36.04 29.73 31.22
C LYS A 42 -37.31 29.35 30.45
N ILE A 43 -37.19 29.20 29.14
CA ILE A 43 -38.21 28.56 28.31
C ILE A 43 -38.05 27.06 28.52
N ASN A 44 -39.02 26.48 29.21
CA ASN A 44 -39.18 25.04 29.36
C ASN A 44 -39.61 24.43 28.01
N ARG A 45 -38.69 24.38 27.05
CA ARG A 45 -38.83 23.51 25.88
C ARG A 45 -38.58 22.10 26.40
N ARG A 46 -39.62 21.26 26.41
CA ARG A 46 -39.41 19.83 26.20
C ARG A 46 -38.40 19.72 25.07
N ALA A 47 -37.24 19.13 25.35
CA ALA A 47 -36.25 18.82 24.35
C ALA A 47 -36.92 17.93 23.32
N VAL A 48 -37.41 18.54 22.24
CA VAL A 48 -37.49 17.83 20.97
C VAL A 48 -36.03 17.67 20.59
N ASN A 49 -35.55 16.45 20.75
CA ASN A 49 -34.27 16.00 20.27
C ASN A 49 -34.31 16.09 18.73
N THR A 50 -34.08 17.29 18.18
CA THR A 50 -33.76 17.43 16.76
C THR A 50 -32.26 17.17 16.64
N ASP A 51 -31.99 15.89 16.49
CA ASP A 51 -30.78 15.26 16.05
C ASP A 51 -29.98 16.12 15.04
N VAL A 52 -28.78 16.53 15.45
CA VAL A 52 -27.79 17.23 14.60
C VAL A 52 -27.07 16.23 13.66
N SER A 53 -27.38 14.93 13.73
CA SER A 53 -26.84 13.87 12.86
C SER A 53 -27.48 13.78 11.47
N MET A 54 -28.43 14.65 11.10
CA MET A 54 -29.16 14.51 9.83
C MET A 54 -28.49 15.18 8.61
N GLN A 55 -27.34 15.86 8.77
CA GLN A 55 -26.75 16.65 7.68
C GLN A 55 -25.55 15.99 6.99
N TYR A 56 -24.99 14.91 7.56
CA TYR A 56 -23.88 14.16 6.97
C TYR A 56 -24.19 12.66 6.93
N GLN A 57 -24.14 12.05 5.75
CA GLN A 57 -24.32 10.62 5.55
C GLN A 57 -23.32 10.12 4.53
N VAL A 58 -22.92 8.85 4.65
CA VAL A 58 -22.07 8.16 3.68
C VAL A 58 -22.90 7.03 3.06
N GLN A 59 -22.73 6.80 1.77
CA GLN A 59 -23.28 5.62 1.09
C GLN A 59 -22.27 5.05 0.09
N LEU A 60 -22.43 3.77 -0.23
CA LEU A 60 -21.70 3.10 -1.29
C LEU A 60 -22.66 2.83 -2.47
N VAL A 61 -22.35 3.41 -3.63
CA VAL A 61 -23.22 3.39 -4.81
C VAL A 61 -22.68 2.45 -5.89
N ASN A 62 -23.58 1.82 -6.65
CA ASN A 62 -23.27 0.95 -7.79
C ASN A 62 -22.44 -0.33 -7.46
N GLY A 63 -22.38 -0.74 -6.20
CA GLY A 63 -21.87 -2.06 -5.83
C GLY A 63 -22.90 -3.19 -5.96
N LEU A 64 -22.46 -4.45 -5.82
CA LEU A 64 -23.37 -5.60 -5.84
C LEU A 64 -24.18 -5.70 -4.54
N ASN A 65 -23.75 -5.02 -3.47
CA ASN A 65 -24.39 -5.00 -2.17
C ASN A 65 -24.09 -3.68 -1.41
N ARG A 66 -24.69 -3.49 -0.22
CA ARG A 66 -24.58 -2.24 0.57
C ARG A 66 -23.17 -1.94 1.12
N CYS A 67 -22.26 -2.91 1.07
CA CYS A 67 -20.93 -2.85 1.63
C CYS A 67 -19.85 -2.76 0.55
N GLU A 68 -20.21 -2.49 -0.70
CA GLU A 68 -19.24 -2.14 -1.74
C GLU A 68 -19.83 -1.07 -2.66
N GLY A 69 -19.01 -0.20 -3.22
CA GLY A 69 -19.47 0.84 -4.14
C GLY A 69 -18.59 2.08 -4.15
N ARG A 70 -18.91 3.01 -5.06
CA ARG A 70 -18.36 4.37 -5.05
C ARG A 70 -18.81 5.10 -3.78
N VAL A 71 -17.89 5.77 -3.10
CA VAL A 71 -18.18 6.53 -1.89
C VAL A 71 -18.87 7.83 -2.27
N GLU A 72 -20.05 8.06 -1.73
CA GLU A 72 -20.75 9.33 -1.81
C GLU A 72 -21.09 9.85 -0.43
N VAL A 73 -20.99 11.17 -0.28
CA VAL A 73 -21.29 11.87 0.96
C VAL A 73 -22.46 12.83 0.75
N PHE A 74 -23.40 12.82 1.69
CA PHE A 74 -24.50 13.78 1.72
C PHE A 74 -24.05 14.97 2.55
N TYR A 75 -23.95 16.14 1.93
CA TYR A 75 -23.63 17.38 2.63
C TYR A 75 -24.45 18.53 2.05
N ASN A 76 -24.95 19.42 2.91
CA ASN A 76 -25.73 20.60 2.54
C ASN A 76 -26.89 20.31 1.55
N ASN A 77 -27.68 19.28 1.84
CA ASN A 77 -28.84 18.83 1.05
C ASN A 77 -28.53 18.28 -0.35
N SER A 78 -27.28 17.91 -0.64
CA SER A 78 -26.91 17.24 -1.89
C SER A 78 -25.96 16.08 -1.66
N TRP A 79 -26.10 15.02 -2.47
CA TRP A 79 -25.07 14.00 -2.60
C TRP A 79 -23.96 14.50 -3.51
N GLY A 80 -22.73 14.13 -3.19
CA GLY A 80 -21.57 14.30 -4.06
C GLY A 80 -20.54 13.23 -3.78
N THR A 81 -19.56 13.15 -4.66
CA THR A 81 -18.53 12.11 -4.62
C THR A 81 -17.33 12.55 -3.79
N VAL A 82 -16.41 11.62 -3.55
CA VAL A 82 -15.17 11.84 -2.82
C VAL A 82 -14.01 11.48 -3.75
N CYS A 83 -12.96 12.31 -3.80
CA CYS A 83 -11.78 12.03 -4.61
C CYS A 83 -10.90 10.93 -4.00
N ASP A 84 -10.15 10.21 -4.82
CA ASP A 84 -9.18 9.19 -4.44
C ASP A 84 -7.75 9.73 -4.20
N ASP A 85 -7.50 11.02 -4.43
CA ASP A 85 -6.26 11.71 -4.01
C ASP A 85 -6.06 11.59 -2.49
N GLU A 86 -4.88 11.13 -2.09
CA GLU A 86 -4.46 10.78 -0.71
C GLU A 86 -5.36 9.76 0.00
N TRP A 87 -6.32 9.13 -0.68
CA TRP A 87 -7.23 8.16 -0.09
C TRP A 87 -6.56 6.80 0.10
N ASP A 88 -6.58 6.28 1.33
CA ASP A 88 -5.94 5.02 1.68
C ASP A 88 -6.90 3.98 2.33
N MET A 89 -6.32 2.88 2.83
CA MET A 89 -7.07 1.85 3.54
C MET A 89 -7.59 2.30 4.91
N VAL A 90 -6.94 3.29 5.53
CA VAL A 90 -7.35 3.88 6.80
C VAL A 90 -8.67 4.64 6.61
N ASP A 91 -8.78 5.47 5.58
CA ASP A 91 -10.01 6.19 5.23
C ASP A 91 -11.17 5.24 4.97
N ALA A 92 -10.90 4.19 4.19
CA ALA A 92 -11.90 3.20 3.88
C ALA A 92 -12.32 2.36 5.08
N ASN A 93 -11.41 2.07 6.01
CA ASN A 93 -11.77 1.43 7.27
C ASN A 93 -12.70 2.30 8.11
N VAL A 94 -12.54 3.64 8.08
CA VAL A 94 -13.50 4.58 8.68
C VAL A 94 -14.87 4.45 8.00
N VAL A 95 -14.93 4.43 6.66
CA VAL A 95 -16.19 4.24 5.91
C VAL A 95 -16.84 2.89 6.23
N CYS A 96 -16.10 1.79 6.18
CA CYS A 96 -16.61 0.44 6.43
C CYS A 96 -17.13 0.29 7.86
N ARG A 97 -16.46 0.89 8.84
CA ARG A 97 -16.92 0.95 10.23
C ARG A 97 -18.17 1.82 10.36
N GLN A 98 -18.19 3.00 9.75
CA GLN A 98 -19.33 3.93 9.79
C GLN A 98 -20.60 3.27 9.22
N LEU A 99 -20.46 2.45 8.17
CA LEU A 99 -21.57 1.72 7.53
C LEU A 99 -21.88 0.36 8.17
N ASN A 100 -21.14 -0.04 9.21
CA ASN A 100 -21.23 -1.33 9.86
C ASN A 100 -21.16 -2.49 8.84
N CYS A 101 -20.07 -2.51 8.09
CA CYS A 101 -19.79 -3.44 6.99
C CYS A 101 -18.51 -4.27 7.21
N GLY A 102 -17.93 -4.22 8.41
CA GLY A 102 -16.67 -4.89 8.74
C GLY A 102 -15.45 -4.02 8.46
N VAL A 103 -14.41 -4.63 7.91
CA VAL A 103 -13.16 -3.95 7.51
C VAL A 103 -13.14 -3.71 6.00
N ALA A 104 -12.42 -2.68 5.58
CA ALA A 104 -12.10 -2.44 4.18
C ALA A 104 -11.21 -3.58 3.68
N VAL A 105 -11.59 -4.22 2.59
CA VAL A 105 -10.74 -5.24 1.93
C VAL A 105 -10.23 -4.76 0.58
N ALA A 106 -10.62 -3.54 0.20
CA ALA A 106 -10.33 -2.97 -1.10
C ALA A 106 -10.76 -1.48 -1.16
N VAL A 107 -9.92 -0.64 -1.74
CA VAL A 107 -10.11 0.79 -2.06
C VAL A 107 -9.61 1.09 -3.46
N GLY A 108 -10.21 2.03 -4.17
CA GLY A 108 -9.65 2.46 -5.47
C GLY A 108 -10.59 3.37 -6.24
N SER A 109 -10.21 3.73 -7.47
CA SER A 109 -10.98 4.65 -8.31
C SER A 109 -12.34 4.08 -8.75
N SER A 110 -13.24 4.99 -9.13
CA SER A 110 -14.64 4.71 -9.45
C SER A 110 -14.84 3.88 -10.70
N SER A 111 -13.78 3.56 -11.45
CA SER A 111 -13.82 2.73 -12.66
C SER A 111 -14.59 1.41 -12.47
N LYS A 112 -14.52 0.79 -11.28
CA LYS A 112 -15.25 -0.45 -10.92
C LYS A 112 -16.76 -0.23 -10.68
N PHE A 113 -17.14 0.92 -10.13
CA PHE A 113 -18.52 1.24 -9.73
C PHE A 113 -19.15 2.34 -10.61
N GLY A 114 -18.46 2.71 -11.70
CA GLY A 114 -18.77 3.85 -12.55
C GLY A 114 -18.45 5.18 -11.89
N GLN A 115 -18.07 6.15 -12.72
CA GLN A 115 -17.88 7.53 -12.32
C GLN A 115 -19.16 8.13 -11.73
N GLY A 116 -19.00 9.02 -10.76
CA GLY A 116 -20.09 9.80 -10.20
C GLY A 116 -20.58 10.90 -11.12
N THR A 117 -21.59 11.62 -10.63
CA THR A 117 -22.15 12.80 -11.28
C THR A 117 -22.49 13.84 -10.23
N GLY A 118 -22.18 15.11 -10.49
CA GLY A 118 -22.52 16.20 -9.58
C GLY A 118 -21.26 16.83 -8.97
N PRO A 119 -21.32 17.38 -7.75
CA PRO A 119 -20.12 17.92 -7.10
C PRO A 119 -19.24 16.78 -6.55
N ILE A 120 -17.92 16.96 -6.64
CA ILE A 120 -16.95 16.25 -5.79
C ILE A 120 -16.86 17.08 -4.51
N LEU A 121 -17.15 16.48 -3.36
CA LEU A 121 -17.36 17.18 -2.10
C LEU A 121 -16.19 17.06 -1.13
N LEU A 122 -15.44 15.97 -1.21
CA LEU A 122 -14.25 15.71 -0.42
C LEU A 122 -13.10 15.33 -1.34
N ASP A 123 -11.90 15.65 -0.89
CA ASP A 123 -10.62 15.46 -1.56
C ASP A 123 -9.54 15.39 -0.47
N ASN A 124 -8.40 14.78 -0.74
CA ASN A 124 -7.29 14.61 0.21
C ASN A 124 -7.77 14.27 1.63
N VAL A 125 -8.57 13.21 1.73
CA VAL A 125 -9.07 12.74 3.02
C VAL A 125 -7.93 11.97 3.70
N ASP A 126 -7.56 12.39 4.90
CA ASP A 126 -6.39 11.86 5.62
C ASP A 126 -6.82 11.42 7.03
N CYS A 127 -7.63 10.35 7.10
CA CYS A 127 -8.07 9.77 8.36
C CYS A 127 -6.88 9.14 9.11
N ARG A 128 -6.94 9.19 10.45
CA ARG A 128 -6.00 8.47 11.32
C ARG A 128 -6.47 7.04 11.64
N GLY A 129 -7.71 6.71 11.35
CA GLY A 129 -8.33 5.39 11.51
C GLY A 129 -9.15 5.21 12.80
N ASN A 130 -9.06 6.14 13.74
CA ASN A 130 -9.85 6.11 14.98
C ASN A 130 -11.13 6.97 14.92
N GLU A 131 -11.35 7.67 13.80
CA GLU A 131 -12.51 8.52 13.53
C GLU A 131 -13.80 7.71 13.40
N ARG A 132 -14.89 8.18 14.01
CA ARG A 132 -16.17 7.45 13.97
C ARG A 132 -16.92 7.62 12.66
N SER A 133 -16.59 8.66 11.91
CA SER A 133 -17.21 8.99 10.64
C SER A 133 -16.23 9.75 9.75
N LEU A 134 -16.40 9.60 8.44
CA LEU A 134 -15.56 10.23 7.43
C LEU A 134 -15.53 11.77 7.53
N SER A 135 -16.58 12.41 8.10
CA SER A 135 -16.59 13.87 8.34
C SER A 135 -15.67 14.34 9.48
N GLU A 136 -15.13 13.42 10.29
CA GLU A 136 -14.18 13.75 11.35
C GLU A 136 -12.73 13.73 10.86
N CYS A 137 -12.49 13.20 9.66
CA CYS A 137 -11.15 13.10 9.09
C CYS A 137 -10.66 14.48 8.60
N PRO A 138 -9.37 14.79 8.81
CA PRO A 138 -8.70 15.89 8.11
C PRO A 138 -8.97 15.85 6.61
N ALA A 139 -9.40 16.98 6.06
CA ALA A 139 -9.59 17.19 4.63
C ALA A 139 -9.64 18.71 4.34
N PRO A 140 -9.40 19.15 3.09
CA PRO A 140 -9.71 20.49 2.62
C PRO A 140 -11.20 20.84 2.81
N ALA A 141 -11.52 22.12 2.65
CA ALA A 141 -12.91 22.58 2.76
C ALA A 141 -13.81 21.92 1.70
N TRP A 142 -15.06 21.64 2.06
CA TRP A 142 -16.05 20.99 1.18
C TRP A 142 -16.09 21.60 -0.23
N GLY A 143 -15.93 20.76 -1.25
CA GLY A 143 -15.95 21.14 -2.66
C GLY A 143 -14.68 21.84 -3.17
N VAL A 144 -13.61 21.91 -2.35
CA VAL A 144 -12.28 22.30 -2.81
C VAL A 144 -11.56 21.03 -3.25
N HIS A 145 -11.35 20.91 -4.56
CA HIS A 145 -10.64 19.78 -5.15
C HIS A 145 -10.03 20.18 -6.51
N ASN A 146 -9.03 19.44 -6.96
CA ASN A 146 -8.49 19.48 -8.33
C ASN A 146 -8.89 18.25 -9.17
N CYS A 147 -9.67 17.33 -8.58
CA CYS A 147 -10.07 16.07 -9.21
C CYS A 147 -11.20 16.18 -10.24
N TYR A 148 -11.34 15.13 -11.03
CA TYR A 148 -12.44 14.82 -11.95
C TYR A 148 -13.12 13.52 -11.53
N HIS A 149 -14.32 13.23 -12.03
CA HIS A 149 -15.06 12.04 -11.58
C HIS A 149 -14.40 10.67 -11.91
N TYR A 150 -13.37 10.62 -12.75
CA TYR A 150 -12.61 9.37 -12.92
C TYR A 150 -11.73 9.06 -11.70
N GLU A 151 -11.45 10.07 -10.88
CA GLU A 151 -10.78 10.04 -9.56
C GLU A 151 -11.79 9.93 -8.41
N ASP A 152 -13.08 9.64 -8.66
CA ASP A 152 -13.99 9.38 -7.53
C ASP A 152 -13.60 8.06 -6.83
N VAL A 153 -13.56 8.00 -5.51
CA VAL A 153 -13.15 6.79 -4.79
C VAL A 153 -14.28 5.77 -4.63
N GLY A 154 -13.91 4.49 -4.58
CA GLY A 154 -14.76 3.35 -4.29
C GLY A 154 -14.15 2.45 -3.22
N VAL A 155 -15.03 1.88 -2.39
CA VAL A 155 -14.66 1.06 -1.24
C VAL A 155 -15.37 -0.28 -1.33
N THR A 156 -14.69 -1.36 -0.98
CA THR A 156 -15.29 -2.68 -0.75
C THR A 156 -14.96 -3.13 0.67
N CYS A 157 -16.00 -3.35 1.45
CA CYS A 157 -15.91 -3.85 2.81
C CYS A 157 -16.27 -5.33 2.85
N ARG A 158 -15.77 -6.04 3.84
CA ARG A 158 -16.17 -7.42 4.11
C ARG A 158 -16.36 -7.65 5.59
N GLU A 159 -17.48 -8.27 5.94
CA GLU A 159 -17.63 -8.92 7.23
C GLU A 159 -16.75 -10.18 7.24
N PRO A 160 -15.77 -10.29 8.17
CA PRO A 160 -14.89 -11.44 8.21
C PRO A 160 -15.70 -12.71 8.39
N SER A 161 -15.40 -13.74 7.59
CA SER A 161 -15.99 -15.07 7.69
C SER A 161 -15.38 -15.85 8.88
N VAL A 162 -15.44 -15.27 10.08
CA VAL A 162 -15.19 -16.00 11.31
C VAL A 162 -16.55 -16.33 11.88
N VAL A 163 -16.86 -17.62 11.94
CA VAL A 163 -18.00 -18.18 12.67
C VAL A 163 -18.07 -17.44 13.98
N ALA A 164 -19.17 -16.71 14.20
CA ALA A 164 -19.41 -15.95 15.40
C ALA A 164 -19.11 -16.84 16.62
N ALA A 165 -17.92 -16.67 17.19
CA ALA A 165 -17.64 -17.08 18.54
C ALA A 165 -18.55 -16.19 19.39
N LYS A 166 -19.77 -16.68 19.60
CA LYS A 166 -20.72 -16.07 20.53
C LYS A 166 -20.00 -15.89 21.85
N GLY A 167 -19.72 -14.63 22.16
CA GLY A 167 -19.40 -14.16 23.50
C GLY A 167 -18.25 -14.90 24.18
N PHE A 168 -17.03 -14.47 23.89
CA PHE A 168 -16.06 -14.36 24.98
C PHE A 168 -15.68 -12.90 25.11
N HIS A 169 -16.35 -12.22 26.04
CA HIS A 169 -15.71 -11.13 26.76
C HIS A 169 -14.51 -11.74 27.47
N THR A 170 -13.32 -11.60 26.90
CA THR A 170 -12.15 -11.44 27.76
C THR A 170 -12.32 -10.06 28.38
N THR A 171 -13.07 -10.00 29.49
CA THR A 171 -12.83 -8.93 30.44
C THR A 171 -11.32 -8.91 30.68
N PRO A 172 -10.63 -7.79 30.44
CA PRO A 172 -9.25 -7.66 30.89
C PRO A 172 -9.23 -8.06 32.36
N PRO A 173 -8.26 -8.88 32.82
CA PRO A 173 -8.11 -9.16 34.24
C PRO A 173 -8.17 -7.83 34.95
N ARG A 174 -9.24 -7.64 35.73
CA ARG A 174 -9.49 -6.42 36.47
C ARG A 174 -8.66 -6.47 37.75
N GLU A 175 -7.36 -6.68 37.59
CA GLU A 175 -6.34 -6.53 38.60
C GLU A 175 -5.08 -5.99 37.93
N ASN A 176 -4.69 -4.80 38.35
CA ASN A 176 -3.58 -4.00 37.88
C ASN A 176 -2.25 -4.61 38.36
N HIS A 177 -1.98 -5.86 37.98
CA HIS A 177 -0.71 -6.53 38.20
C HIS A 177 0.21 -6.27 37.00
N GLY A 178 1.07 -5.27 37.15
CA GLY A 178 2.23 -4.90 36.32
C GLY A 178 2.31 -5.52 34.92
N LEU A 179 1.83 -4.78 33.92
CA LEU A 179 2.19 -5.01 32.53
C LEU A 179 3.71 -5.12 32.42
N ARG A 180 4.18 -6.16 31.75
CA ARG A 180 5.61 -6.39 31.53
C ARG A 180 6.00 -5.89 30.16
N ASP A 181 7.25 -5.47 30.03
CA ASP A 181 7.84 -5.16 28.74
C ASP A 181 7.62 -6.32 27.76
N GLY A 182 7.17 -6.00 26.55
CA GLY A 182 6.80 -6.97 25.53
C GLY A 182 5.35 -7.42 25.53
N THR A 183 4.49 -6.91 26.42
CA THR A 183 3.04 -7.20 26.35
C THR A 183 2.45 -6.58 25.08
N ILE A 184 1.64 -7.34 24.33
CA ILE A 184 1.03 -6.87 23.07
C ILE A 184 -0.48 -6.65 23.24
N ARG A 185 -1.02 -5.68 22.50
CA ARG A 185 -2.45 -5.54 22.22
C ARG A 185 -2.69 -5.25 20.74
N LEU A 186 -3.90 -5.56 20.26
CA LEU A 186 -4.37 -5.18 18.93
C LEU A 186 -5.45 -4.10 19.06
N LEU A 187 -5.33 -3.03 18.27
CA LEU A 187 -6.29 -1.92 18.23
C LEU A 187 -6.89 -1.73 16.84
N ASP A 188 -8.06 -1.08 16.81
CA ASP A 188 -8.75 -0.62 15.60
C ASP A 188 -9.11 -1.70 14.56
N GLY A 189 -8.97 -2.97 14.93
CA GLY A 189 -9.56 -4.10 14.22
C GLY A 189 -11.03 -4.34 14.60
N TYR A 190 -11.72 -5.12 13.77
CA TYR A 190 -13.13 -5.47 13.96
C TYR A 190 -13.40 -6.36 15.19
N ASN A 191 -12.40 -7.14 15.62
CA ASN A 191 -12.48 -7.99 16.80
C ASN A 191 -11.10 -8.05 17.51
N SER A 192 -11.03 -8.71 18.68
CA SER A 192 -9.83 -8.73 19.52
C SER A 192 -8.63 -9.49 18.96
N CYS A 193 -8.78 -10.20 17.84
CA CYS A 193 -7.73 -10.99 17.20
C CYS A 193 -7.32 -10.44 15.82
N GLN A 194 -7.59 -9.16 15.57
CA GLN A 194 -7.08 -8.42 14.43
C GLN A 194 -6.88 -6.96 14.83
N GLY A 195 -5.94 -6.27 14.20
CA GLY A 195 -5.69 -4.86 14.46
C GLY A 195 -4.23 -4.46 14.30
N ARG A 196 -3.97 -3.16 14.50
CA ARG A 196 -2.63 -2.60 14.63
C ARG A 196 -1.94 -3.19 15.85
N VAL A 197 -0.67 -3.57 15.70
CA VAL A 197 0.12 -4.16 16.77
C VAL A 197 0.72 -3.06 17.62
N GLU A 198 0.40 -3.06 18.92
CA GLU A 198 1.06 -2.21 19.89
C GLU A 198 1.74 -3.05 20.97
N VAL A 199 2.94 -2.65 21.35
CA VAL A 199 3.78 -3.30 22.36
C VAL A 199 3.99 -2.36 23.55
N PHE A 200 3.98 -2.92 24.75
CA PHE A 200 4.23 -2.19 26.00
C PHE A 200 5.72 -2.25 26.34
N TYR A 201 6.34 -1.09 26.61
CA TYR A 201 7.73 -1.00 27.03
C TYR A 201 7.94 0.18 27.98
N GLN A 202 8.56 -0.07 29.13
CA GLN A 202 8.93 0.94 30.14
C GLN A 202 7.79 1.86 30.60
N GLY A 203 6.58 1.32 30.72
CA GLY A 203 5.43 2.06 31.25
C GLY A 203 4.50 2.65 30.19
N ASP A 204 4.92 2.65 28.93
CA ASP A 204 4.17 3.24 27.82
C ASP A 204 3.85 2.19 26.73
N TRP A 205 2.76 2.42 26.02
CA TRP A 205 2.44 1.70 24.78
C TRP A 205 3.07 2.44 23.60
N GLY A 206 3.46 1.67 22.59
CA GLY A 206 3.87 2.20 21.29
C GLY A 206 3.70 1.16 20.19
N THR A 207 3.87 1.60 18.96
CA THR A 207 3.58 0.81 17.76
C THR A 207 4.81 0.03 17.29
N VAL A 208 4.60 -0.78 16.26
CA VAL A 208 5.64 -1.57 15.59
C VAL A 208 5.69 -1.12 14.13
N CYS A 209 6.87 -0.81 13.61
CA CYS A 209 7.04 -0.49 12.19
C CYS A 209 6.90 -1.74 11.32
N ASP A 210 6.42 -1.55 10.09
CA ASP A 210 6.22 -2.60 9.10
C ASP A 210 7.43 -2.90 8.21
N ASP A 211 8.54 -2.19 8.39
CA ASP A 211 9.85 -2.58 7.84
C ASP A 211 10.21 -4.01 8.25
N GLU A 212 10.48 -4.87 7.26
CA GLU A 212 10.70 -6.32 7.40
C GLU A 212 9.52 -7.11 8.03
N TRP A 213 8.29 -6.57 8.03
CA TRP A 213 7.13 -7.21 8.67
C TRP A 213 6.51 -8.35 7.83
N SER A 214 6.83 -9.58 8.22
CA SER A 214 6.45 -10.82 7.56
C SER A 214 5.40 -11.64 8.30
N LEU A 215 4.89 -12.68 7.62
CA LEU A 215 3.92 -13.62 8.22
C LEU A 215 4.48 -14.31 9.46
N GLU A 216 5.79 -14.55 9.52
CA GLU A 216 6.48 -15.11 10.69
C GLU A 216 6.37 -14.17 11.91
N ASN A 217 6.44 -12.86 11.72
CA ASN A 217 6.17 -11.90 12.80
C ASN A 217 4.72 -12.00 13.28
N ALA A 218 3.78 -12.03 12.33
CA ALA A 218 2.36 -12.17 12.65
C ALA A 218 2.05 -13.48 13.39
N VAL A 219 2.75 -14.58 13.06
CA VAL A 219 2.63 -15.86 13.77
C VAL A 219 3.02 -15.69 15.23
N VAL A 220 4.14 -15.03 15.54
CA VAL A 220 4.56 -14.76 16.92
C VAL A 220 3.52 -13.91 17.65
N VAL A 221 3.01 -12.85 17.02
CA VAL A 221 1.96 -11.99 17.60
C VAL A 221 0.68 -12.78 17.91
N CYS A 222 0.16 -13.52 16.93
CA CYS A 222 -1.08 -14.29 17.08
C CYS A 222 -0.95 -15.40 18.14
N HIS A 223 0.21 -16.05 18.22
CA HIS A 223 0.51 -17.03 19.26
C HIS A 223 0.63 -16.38 20.65
N GLN A 224 1.35 -15.27 20.76
CA GLN A 224 1.54 -14.54 22.02
C GLN A 224 0.19 -14.07 22.60
N LEU A 225 -0.76 -13.69 21.73
CA LEU A 225 -2.12 -13.29 22.12
C LEU A 225 -3.08 -14.46 22.32
N GLY A 226 -2.70 -15.70 21.96
CA GLY A 226 -3.57 -16.87 22.01
C GLY A 226 -4.72 -16.85 20.99
N CYS A 227 -4.54 -16.11 19.89
CA CYS A 227 -5.52 -15.93 18.81
C CYS A 227 -5.40 -16.97 17.68
N GLY A 228 -4.64 -18.04 17.90
CA GLY A 228 -4.40 -19.10 16.91
C GLY A 228 -3.34 -18.70 15.88
N ASN A 229 -3.48 -19.21 14.65
CA ASN A 229 -2.52 -18.94 13.57
C ASN A 229 -2.73 -17.54 12.97
N ALA A 230 -1.67 -16.97 12.41
CA ALA A 230 -1.75 -15.80 11.55
C ALA A 230 -2.43 -16.15 10.21
N VAL A 231 -3.24 -15.21 9.72
CA VAL A 231 -3.94 -15.31 8.42
C VAL A 231 -3.38 -14.28 7.45
N HIS A 232 -3.20 -13.04 7.92
CA HIS A 232 -2.63 -11.94 7.14
C HIS A 232 -1.74 -11.06 8.01
N THR A 233 -0.64 -10.60 7.45
CA THR A 233 0.08 -9.38 7.83
C THR A 233 -0.61 -8.17 7.21
N HIS A 234 -0.43 -7.02 7.83
CA HIS A 234 -0.87 -5.75 7.28
C HIS A 234 0.23 -4.72 7.50
N THR A 235 0.52 -3.96 6.46
CA THR A 235 1.47 -2.85 6.42
C THR A 235 0.71 -1.54 6.14
N ASN A 236 1.44 -0.44 5.97
CA ASN A 236 0.93 0.88 5.63
C ASN A 236 -0.21 1.34 6.55
N SER A 237 -0.09 1.02 7.84
CA SER A 237 -1.07 1.38 8.86
C SER A 237 -2.49 0.98 8.52
N TYR A 238 -2.70 -0.16 7.86
CA TYR A 238 -4.02 -0.64 7.44
C TYR A 238 -5.14 -0.46 8.49
N PHE A 239 -4.85 -0.72 9.77
CA PHE A 239 -5.81 -0.57 10.88
C PHE A 239 -5.85 0.85 11.48
N GLY A 240 -5.30 1.83 10.80
CA GLY A 240 -5.09 3.19 11.26
C GLY A 240 -3.73 3.44 11.89
N TYR A 241 -3.40 4.72 11.97
CA TYR A 241 -2.21 5.28 12.56
C TYR A 241 -2.27 5.11 14.08
N GLY A 242 -1.15 4.69 14.65
CA GLY A 242 -0.92 4.80 16.07
C GLY A 242 -0.60 6.22 16.50
N THR A 243 -0.28 6.36 17.78
CA THR A 243 0.13 7.64 18.35
C THR A 243 1.28 7.44 19.32
N GLY A 244 2.13 8.46 19.45
CA GLY A 244 3.20 8.45 20.44
C GLY A 244 4.47 7.85 19.87
N ARG A 245 4.97 6.77 20.49
CA ARG A 245 6.27 6.18 20.14
C ARG A 245 6.08 4.99 19.21
N ILE A 246 6.95 4.88 18.21
CA ILE A 246 7.18 3.61 17.50
C ILE A 246 8.31 2.91 18.27
N LEU A 247 8.04 1.70 18.76
CA LEU A 247 8.91 1.03 19.73
C LEU A 247 9.78 -0.07 19.13
N LEU A 248 9.32 -0.70 18.05
CA LEU A 248 10.03 -1.77 17.35
C LEU A 248 10.08 -1.48 15.86
N ASP A 249 11.18 -1.87 15.24
CA ASP A 249 11.50 -1.66 13.84
C ASP A 249 12.43 -2.78 13.33
N ASN A 250 12.38 -3.08 12.03
CA ASN A 250 12.99 -4.23 11.36
C ASN A 250 12.75 -5.52 12.14
N VAL A 251 11.49 -5.76 12.54
CA VAL A 251 11.17 -6.94 13.35
C VAL A 251 11.25 -8.16 12.44
N ASN A 252 12.19 -9.06 12.71
CA ASN A 252 12.48 -10.22 11.88
C ASN A 252 12.46 -11.48 12.74
N CYS A 253 11.32 -12.16 12.74
CA CYS A 253 11.07 -13.38 13.50
C CYS A 253 11.29 -14.62 12.63
N TYR A 254 11.65 -15.73 13.25
CA TYR A 254 11.60 -17.07 12.64
C TYR A 254 10.22 -17.73 12.75
N GLY A 255 9.29 -17.13 13.51
CA GLY A 255 7.93 -17.64 13.74
C GLY A 255 7.82 -18.63 14.92
N SER A 256 8.94 -18.93 15.58
CA SER A 256 9.01 -19.90 16.70
C SER A 256 9.29 -19.25 18.05
N GLU A 257 9.52 -17.94 18.04
CA GLU A 257 9.75 -17.13 19.21
C GLU A 257 8.54 -17.16 20.16
N PRO A 258 8.78 -17.15 21.48
CA PRO A 258 7.69 -17.18 22.46
C PRO A 258 6.93 -15.84 22.56
N ASP A 259 7.58 -14.74 22.19
CA ASP A 259 7.03 -13.39 22.20
C ASP A 259 7.84 -12.48 21.25
N LEU A 260 7.23 -11.38 20.81
CA LEU A 260 7.78 -10.48 19.79
C LEU A 260 9.11 -9.84 20.20
N THR A 261 9.39 -9.72 21.51
CA THR A 261 10.65 -9.13 22.01
C THR A 261 11.86 -10.05 21.83
N ARG A 262 11.63 -11.32 21.48
CA ARG A 262 12.68 -12.30 21.18
C ARG A 262 13.06 -12.35 19.71
N CYS A 263 12.29 -11.70 18.85
CA CYS A 263 12.65 -11.57 17.45
C CYS A 263 13.82 -10.59 17.30
N LYS A 264 14.59 -10.78 16.23
CA LYS A 264 15.61 -9.79 15.87
C LYS A 264 14.90 -8.49 15.52
N SER A 265 15.38 -7.36 16.02
CA SER A 265 14.84 -6.02 15.74
C SER A 265 15.90 -4.96 16.04
N LEU A 266 15.66 -3.73 15.59
CA LEU A 266 16.41 -2.58 16.07
C LEU A 266 16.18 -2.35 17.58
N PRO A 267 17.12 -1.68 18.29
CA PRO A 267 16.92 -1.33 19.69
C PRO A 267 15.63 -0.52 19.92
N TRP A 268 14.99 -0.73 21.07
CA TRP A 268 13.73 -0.06 21.43
C TRP A 268 13.69 1.44 21.14
N GLY A 269 12.72 1.86 20.33
CA GLY A 269 12.51 3.26 19.93
C GLY A 269 13.55 3.82 18.98
N LYS A 270 14.45 2.99 18.42
CA LYS A 270 15.29 3.36 17.28
C LYS A 270 14.58 2.88 16.02
N HIS A 271 14.13 3.84 15.22
CA HIS A 271 13.45 3.60 13.96
C HIS A 271 13.65 4.79 13.01
N ASN A 272 13.42 4.58 11.71
CA ASN A 272 13.26 5.63 10.70
C ASN A 272 11.80 5.85 10.30
N CYS A 273 10.89 5.03 10.83
CA CYS A 273 9.49 5.04 10.41
C CYS A 273 8.68 6.21 10.97
N GLY A 274 7.58 6.52 10.29
CA GLY A 274 6.43 7.28 10.77
C GLY A 274 5.23 6.37 11.07
N HIS A 275 4.15 6.97 11.60
CA HIS A 275 2.93 6.22 11.93
C HIS A 275 2.10 5.79 10.72
N HIS A 276 2.54 6.09 9.50
CA HIS A 276 1.97 5.52 8.27
C HIS A 276 2.51 4.10 8.02
N GLU A 277 3.58 3.70 8.71
CA GLU A 277 4.22 2.38 8.64
C GLU A 277 3.88 1.51 9.87
N ASP A 278 2.78 1.79 10.58
CA ASP A 278 2.42 0.98 11.75
C ASP A 278 1.85 -0.40 11.34
N ALA A 279 2.55 -1.45 11.74
CA ALA A 279 2.25 -2.84 11.39
C ALA A 279 0.95 -3.36 12.04
N GLY A 280 0.26 -4.25 11.33
CA GLY A 280 -0.97 -4.91 11.76
C GLY A 280 -0.98 -6.41 11.50
N VAL A 281 -1.94 -7.10 12.13
CA VAL A 281 -2.15 -8.55 11.93
C VAL A 281 -3.62 -8.91 11.89
N THR A 282 -3.94 -10.01 11.21
CA THR A 282 -5.22 -10.72 11.34
C THR A 282 -4.95 -12.18 11.66
N CYS A 283 -5.52 -12.65 12.77
CA CYS A 283 -5.40 -14.04 13.23
C CYS A 283 -6.69 -14.84 12.98
N THR A 284 -6.61 -16.16 13.09
CA THR A 284 -7.78 -17.06 12.95
C THR A 284 -8.84 -16.87 14.03
N GLY A 285 -8.49 -16.33 15.20
CA GLY A 285 -9.40 -16.10 16.32
C GLY A 285 -9.85 -17.36 17.06
N THR A 286 -9.20 -18.50 16.82
CA THR A 286 -9.48 -19.77 17.51
C THR A 286 -8.30 -20.10 18.42
N SER A 287 -8.54 -20.13 19.74
CA SER A 287 -7.50 -20.49 20.70
C SER A 287 -7.29 -22.00 20.68
N THR A 288 -6.10 -22.44 20.27
CA THR A 288 -5.70 -23.86 20.29
C THR A 288 -5.24 -24.32 21.67
N VAL A 289 -5.28 -23.46 22.70
CA VAL A 289 -4.99 -23.86 24.07
C VAL A 289 -6.23 -24.58 24.64
N PRO A 290 -6.17 -25.90 24.89
CA PRO A 290 -7.24 -26.57 25.61
C PRO A 290 -7.36 -25.88 26.97
N PRO A 291 -8.58 -25.59 27.47
CA PRO A 291 -8.72 -24.97 28.78
C PRO A 291 -8.02 -25.86 29.80
N LEU A 292 -7.03 -25.29 30.49
CA LEU A 292 -6.47 -25.87 31.71
C LEU A 292 -7.64 -26.00 32.70
N VAL A 293 -8.19 -27.21 32.79
CA VAL A 293 -9.13 -27.59 33.84
C VAL A 293 -8.35 -27.51 35.15
N THR A 294 -8.48 -26.38 35.84
CA THR A 294 -8.04 -26.28 37.22
C THR A 294 -9.00 -27.10 38.06
N GLU A 295 -8.47 -28.20 38.57
CA GLU A 295 -9.14 -29.12 39.48
C GLU A 295 -9.46 -28.40 40.79
N ASN A 296 -10.64 -27.78 40.89
CA ASN A 296 -11.38 -27.62 42.14
C ASN A 296 -12.76 -27.02 41.88
N GLN A 297 -13.79 -27.87 41.83
CA GLN A 297 -14.77 -27.92 42.91
C GLN A 297 -15.75 -29.07 42.65
N ARG A 298 -15.88 -29.93 43.66
CA ARG A 298 -16.84 -31.02 43.73
C ARG A 298 -18.27 -30.46 43.66
N GLY A 299 -19.03 -31.03 42.73
CA GLY A 299 -20.41 -31.41 42.96
C GLY A 299 -21.46 -30.42 42.55
N LEU A 300 -22.03 -30.63 41.35
CA LEU A 300 -23.47 -30.64 41.13
C LEU A 300 -23.74 -31.28 39.76
N TRP A 301 -24.19 -32.54 39.81
CA TRP A 301 -24.63 -33.29 38.65
C TRP A 301 -26.00 -32.77 38.24
N VAL A 302 -26.12 -32.21 37.03
CA VAL A 302 -27.38 -32.12 36.32
C VAL A 302 -27.14 -32.60 34.90
N THR A 303 -27.47 -33.87 34.66
CA THR A 303 -27.61 -34.44 33.33
C THR A 303 -28.93 -33.99 32.72
N TYR A 304 -28.87 -33.35 31.55
CA TYR A 304 -29.95 -33.44 30.56
C TYR A 304 -29.36 -33.80 29.20
N THR A 305 -29.90 -34.90 28.69
CA THR A 305 -29.68 -35.55 27.40
C THR A 305 -30.21 -34.72 26.25
N SER A 306 -29.50 -34.71 25.12
CA SER A 306 -30.12 -34.48 23.80
C SER A 306 -29.61 -35.54 22.82
N GLU A 307 -30.38 -36.62 22.69
CA GLU A 307 -30.43 -37.42 21.46
C GLU A 307 -31.17 -36.62 20.39
N ALA A 308 -30.62 -36.58 19.18
CA ALA A 308 -31.40 -36.64 17.94
C ALA A 308 -30.51 -37.21 16.82
N THR A 309 -31.04 -38.29 16.28
CA THR A 309 -30.52 -39.31 15.36
C THR A 309 -30.55 -38.92 13.88
N GLU A 310 -29.62 -39.55 13.11
CA GLU A 310 -29.75 -40.09 11.73
C GLU A 310 -30.12 -39.14 10.56
N SER A 311 -29.66 -39.29 9.31
CA SER A 311 -29.03 -40.41 8.58
C SER A 311 -28.35 -39.90 7.30
N ILE A 312 -27.27 -40.56 6.88
CA ILE A 312 -26.63 -40.44 5.56
C ILE A 312 -27.27 -41.48 4.62
N PRO A 313 -27.74 -41.13 3.41
CA PRO A 313 -27.98 -42.11 2.36
C PRO A 313 -26.81 -42.15 1.36
N VAL A 314 -26.12 -43.29 1.37
CA VAL A 314 -25.26 -43.76 0.27
C VAL A 314 -26.10 -44.70 -0.59
N THR A 315 -26.15 -44.50 -1.91
CA THR A 315 -25.95 -45.58 -2.92
C THR A 315 -25.92 -45.08 -4.38
N ASN A 316 -24.83 -45.47 -5.05
CA ASN A 316 -24.67 -46.02 -6.40
C ASN A 316 -24.97 -45.21 -7.69
N ALA A 317 -23.85 -44.84 -8.35
CA ALA A 317 -23.44 -45.14 -9.74
C ALA A 317 -24.28 -44.65 -10.97
N PRO A 318 -23.60 -44.36 -12.11
CA PRO A 318 -24.00 -43.29 -13.03
C PRO A 318 -24.89 -43.78 -14.18
N THR A 319 -25.88 -42.96 -14.57
CA THR A 319 -26.59 -43.13 -15.85
C THR A 319 -26.45 -41.86 -16.68
N THR A 320 -25.78 -41.99 -17.82
CA THR A 320 -25.58 -40.96 -18.84
C THR A 320 -26.92 -40.53 -19.43
N LYS A 321 -27.29 -39.26 -19.28
CA LYS A 321 -28.26 -38.58 -20.15
C LYS A 321 -27.75 -37.19 -20.50
N THR A 322 -27.45 -37.03 -21.77
CA THR A 322 -27.06 -35.79 -22.44
C THR A 322 -28.17 -34.76 -22.28
N VAL A 323 -27.90 -33.72 -21.50
CA VAL A 323 -28.70 -32.49 -21.51
C VAL A 323 -27.82 -31.43 -22.14
N THR A 324 -28.11 -31.16 -23.41
CA THR A 324 -27.57 -30.01 -24.14
C THR A 324 -28.22 -28.76 -23.54
N THR A 325 -27.49 -28.07 -22.68
CA THR A 325 -27.80 -26.67 -22.34
C THR A 325 -26.50 -25.90 -22.51
N THR A 326 -26.56 -24.96 -23.44
CA THR A 326 -25.49 -24.09 -23.92
C THR A 326 -24.74 -23.46 -22.75
N ALA A 327 -23.52 -23.94 -22.51
CA ALA A 327 -22.59 -23.34 -21.57
C ALA A 327 -22.11 -22.00 -22.14
N LEU A 328 -22.47 -20.90 -21.49
CA LEU A 328 -21.66 -19.69 -21.49
C LEU A 328 -20.49 -19.96 -20.55
N THR A 329 -19.35 -20.33 -21.13
CA THR A 329 -18.06 -20.41 -20.42
C THR A 329 -17.72 -19.03 -19.85
N LYS A 330 -17.82 -18.87 -18.53
CA LYS A 330 -17.11 -17.81 -17.80
C LYS A 330 -15.62 -18.06 -17.99
N GLY A 331 -14.95 -17.21 -18.77
CA GLY A 331 -13.50 -17.29 -19.02
C GLY A 331 -12.72 -17.10 -17.72
N LYS A 332 -11.72 -17.96 -17.52
CA LYS A 332 -10.68 -17.82 -16.50
C LYS A 332 -9.88 -16.54 -16.78
N PRO A 333 -9.40 -15.80 -15.76
CA PRO A 333 -8.48 -14.69 -15.99
C PRO A 333 -7.16 -15.25 -16.57
N THR A 334 -6.79 -14.78 -17.75
CA THR A 334 -5.56 -15.14 -18.45
C THR A 334 -4.56 -13.99 -18.35
N ILE A 335 -3.26 -14.28 -18.35
CA ILE A 335 -2.23 -13.26 -18.48
C ILE A 335 -1.55 -13.36 -19.85
N ARG A 336 -0.97 -12.26 -20.33
CA ARG A 336 -0.14 -12.20 -21.54
C ARG A 336 1.09 -11.35 -21.29
N LEU A 337 2.16 -11.64 -22.03
CA LEU A 337 3.36 -10.82 -22.05
C LEU A 337 3.34 -9.94 -23.30
N VAL A 338 3.50 -8.63 -23.13
CA VAL A 338 3.43 -7.64 -24.21
C VAL A 338 4.76 -6.92 -24.33
N ASN A 339 5.14 -6.57 -25.56
CA ASN A 339 6.36 -5.80 -25.88
C ASN A 339 7.70 -6.45 -25.45
N GLY A 340 7.74 -7.78 -25.26
CA GLY A 340 8.98 -8.54 -25.19
C GLY A 340 9.57 -8.87 -26.56
N ASN A 341 10.87 -9.19 -26.62
CA ASN A 341 11.53 -9.59 -27.86
C ASN A 341 11.18 -11.04 -28.27
N HIS A 342 10.68 -11.84 -27.32
CA HIS A 342 10.09 -13.16 -27.57
C HIS A 342 8.88 -13.45 -26.67
N SER A 343 8.17 -14.56 -26.88
CA SER A 343 6.90 -14.89 -26.22
C SER A 343 6.99 -15.23 -24.72
N CYS A 344 8.19 -15.20 -24.13
CA CYS A 344 8.46 -15.58 -22.75
C CYS A 344 9.14 -14.46 -21.96
N GLU A 345 9.00 -13.23 -22.44
CA GLU A 345 9.35 -12.02 -21.72
C GLU A 345 8.38 -10.90 -22.13
N GLY A 346 8.23 -9.88 -21.30
CA GLY A 346 7.37 -8.74 -21.60
C GLY A 346 6.66 -8.16 -20.38
N ARG A 347 5.96 -7.05 -20.58
CA ARG A 347 5.05 -6.44 -19.60
C ARG A 347 3.92 -7.43 -19.31
N VAL A 348 3.62 -7.64 -18.05
CA VAL A 348 2.54 -8.53 -17.62
C VAL A 348 1.23 -7.78 -17.73
N GLU A 349 0.33 -8.30 -18.56
CA GLU A 349 -1.06 -7.84 -18.60
C GLU A 349 -1.98 -8.98 -18.20
N VAL A 350 -2.98 -8.68 -17.38
CA VAL A 350 -3.98 -9.63 -16.88
C VAL A 350 -5.34 -9.31 -17.47
N GLN A 351 -6.11 -10.35 -17.78
CA GLN A 351 -7.46 -10.23 -18.28
C GLN A 351 -8.48 -10.43 -17.16
N TYR A 352 -9.32 -9.43 -16.91
CA TYR A 352 -10.43 -9.52 -15.97
C TYR A 352 -11.72 -8.99 -16.60
N LYS A 353 -12.81 -9.77 -16.50
CA LYS A 353 -14.13 -9.46 -17.10
C LYS A 353 -14.05 -9.03 -18.58
N ASN A 354 -13.22 -9.70 -19.38
CA ASN A 354 -12.95 -9.44 -20.81
C ASN A 354 -12.21 -8.12 -21.12
N MET A 355 -11.58 -7.48 -20.13
CA MET A 355 -10.72 -6.31 -20.33
C MET A 355 -9.27 -6.67 -19.98
N TRP A 356 -8.31 -6.15 -20.74
CA TRP A 356 -6.89 -6.25 -20.43
C TRP A 356 -6.45 -5.02 -19.65
N GLY A 357 -5.56 -5.22 -18.70
CA GLY A 357 -4.86 -4.16 -18.00
C GLY A 357 -3.56 -4.66 -17.40
N THR A 358 -2.72 -3.74 -16.99
CA THR A 358 -1.36 -3.99 -16.51
C THR A 358 -1.34 -4.42 -15.04
N VAL A 359 -0.16 -4.75 -14.55
CA VAL A 359 0.10 -5.08 -13.15
C VAL A 359 1.10 -4.05 -12.65
N CYS A 360 0.90 -3.48 -11.47
CA CYS A 360 1.86 -2.58 -10.87
C CYS A 360 3.09 -3.34 -10.33
N ASP A 361 4.23 -2.66 -10.30
CA ASP A 361 5.51 -3.15 -9.82
C ASP A 361 5.77 -2.93 -8.33
N ASP A 362 4.88 -2.24 -7.62
CA ASP A 362 4.86 -2.21 -6.15
C ASP A 362 4.77 -3.65 -5.61
N ASP A 363 5.72 -3.98 -4.71
CA ASP A 363 5.98 -5.33 -4.18
C ASP A 363 6.25 -6.42 -5.25
N TRP A 364 6.61 -6.04 -6.49
CA TRP A 364 6.82 -6.99 -7.58
C TRP A 364 8.16 -7.73 -7.53
N ASP A 365 8.13 -8.92 -6.93
CA ASP A 365 9.33 -9.72 -6.69
C ASP A 365 9.46 -10.99 -7.58
N MET A 366 10.49 -11.79 -7.29
CA MET A 366 10.77 -13.05 -8.01
C MET A 366 9.71 -14.15 -7.77
N PHE A 367 8.98 -14.14 -6.65
CA PHE A 367 7.89 -15.09 -6.42
C PHE A 367 6.69 -14.76 -7.32
N ASN A 368 6.35 -13.48 -7.45
CA ASN A 368 5.34 -12.98 -8.38
C ASN A 368 5.68 -13.31 -9.83
N ALA A 369 6.91 -12.98 -10.23
CA ALA A 369 7.40 -13.28 -11.57
C ALA A 369 7.36 -14.79 -11.86
N ASN A 370 7.69 -15.64 -10.88
CA ASN A 370 7.67 -17.09 -11.08
C ASN A 370 6.26 -17.64 -11.25
N VAL A 371 5.26 -17.08 -10.56
CA VAL A 371 3.83 -17.39 -10.81
C VAL A 371 3.42 -16.95 -12.20
N ALA A 372 3.78 -15.73 -12.62
CA ALA A 372 3.47 -15.22 -13.96
C ALA A 372 4.11 -16.08 -15.07
N CYS A 373 5.41 -16.38 -14.98
CA CYS A 373 6.14 -17.22 -15.93
C CYS A 373 5.56 -18.63 -16.04
N ARG A 374 5.18 -19.23 -14.91
CA ARG A 374 4.50 -20.52 -14.88
C ARG A 374 3.12 -20.43 -15.53
N GLN A 375 2.34 -19.39 -15.24
CA GLN A 375 0.98 -19.22 -15.74
C GLN A 375 0.95 -18.99 -17.27
N VAL A 376 1.95 -18.32 -17.86
CA VAL A 376 2.11 -18.22 -19.33
C VAL A 376 2.71 -19.47 -19.98
N GLY A 377 3.19 -20.44 -19.21
CA GLY A 377 3.78 -21.68 -19.71
C GLY A 377 5.25 -21.58 -20.12
N CYS A 378 5.97 -20.57 -19.64
CA CYS A 378 7.35 -20.29 -19.97
C CYS A 378 8.34 -20.72 -18.87
N GLY A 379 8.01 -21.72 -18.06
CA GLY A 379 8.94 -22.23 -17.04
C GLY A 379 9.13 -21.28 -15.85
N THR A 380 10.35 -21.24 -15.32
CA THR A 380 10.70 -20.44 -14.13
C THR A 380 11.07 -19.01 -14.50
N ALA A 381 10.80 -18.06 -13.60
CA ALA A 381 11.26 -16.68 -13.79
C ALA A 381 12.78 -16.59 -13.71
N MET A 382 13.37 -15.81 -14.62
CA MET A 382 14.75 -15.34 -14.58
C MET A 382 14.85 -13.89 -14.10
N GLY A 383 13.77 -13.11 -14.21
CA GLY A 383 13.70 -11.74 -13.70
C GLY A 383 12.27 -11.27 -13.46
N ALA A 384 12.08 -10.53 -12.38
CA ALA A 384 10.94 -9.67 -12.09
C ALA A 384 11.31 -8.25 -12.51
N MET A 385 10.61 -7.71 -13.49
CA MET A 385 10.93 -6.39 -14.06
C MET A 385 9.96 -5.35 -13.55
N THR A 386 10.49 -4.20 -13.14
CA THR A 386 9.75 -3.05 -12.64
C THR A 386 9.86 -1.90 -13.64
N GLN A 387 9.25 -0.76 -13.30
CA GLN A 387 9.36 0.53 -13.93
C GLN A 387 9.06 0.54 -15.43
N SER A 388 8.06 -0.26 -15.83
CA SER A 388 7.67 -0.37 -17.24
C SER A 388 8.84 -0.70 -18.15
N HIS A 389 9.73 -1.62 -17.74
CA HIS A 389 10.88 -2.11 -18.51
C HIS A 389 10.55 -2.42 -19.98
N PHE A 390 9.38 -3.01 -20.25
CA PHE A 390 8.90 -3.34 -21.60
C PHE A 390 8.00 -2.26 -22.23
N GLY A 391 8.16 -1.02 -21.75
CA GLY A 391 7.37 0.14 -22.09
C GLY A 391 6.04 0.20 -21.33
N PHE A 392 5.54 1.43 -21.23
CA PHE A 392 4.25 1.77 -20.64
C PHE A 392 3.13 0.97 -21.28
N GLY A 393 2.23 0.46 -20.45
CA GLY A 393 0.92 0.03 -20.86
C GLY A 393 0.01 1.19 -21.16
N SER A 394 -1.26 0.87 -21.35
CA SER A 394 -2.29 1.86 -21.60
C SER A 394 -3.62 1.31 -21.11
N GLY A 395 -4.46 2.18 -20.56
CA GLY A 395 -5.78 1.79 -20.06
C GLY A 395 -5.75 1.53 -18.57
N LEU A 396 -6.18 0.35 -18.15
CA LEU A 396 -6.33 0.00 -16.72
C LEU A 396 -5.02 -0.60 -16.20
N ILE A 397 -4.63 -0.26 -14.97
CA ILE A 397 -3.77 -1.10 -14.14
C ILE A 397 -4.72 -1.94 -13.29
N LEU A 398 -4.60 -3.26 -13.35
CA LEU A 398 -5.59 -4.20 -12.80
C LEU A 398 -5.16 -4.90 -11.53
N LEU A 399 -3.86 -4.99 -11.25
CA LEU A 399 -3.33 -5.58 -10.04
C LEU A 399 -2.24 -4.67 -9.48
N ASP A 400 -2.14 -4.63 -8.17
CA ASP A 400 -1.17 -3.85 -7.40
C ASP A 400 -0.87 -4.55 -6.08
N ASN A 401 0.31 -4.29 -5.51
CA ASN A 401 0.94 -5.00 -4.39
C ASN A 401 0.72 -6.49 -4.51
N VAL A 402 1.09 -7.04 -5.68
CA VAL A 402 0.96 -8.47 -5.90
C VAL A 402 1.94 -9.17 -4.98
N GLU A 403 1.47 -10.09 -4.14
CA GLU A 403 2.31 -10.83 -3.22
C GLU A 403 1.96 -12.32 -3.30
N CYS A 404 2.80 -13.06 -4.00
CA CYS A 404 2.68 -14.50 -4.19
C CYS A 404 3.60 -15.25 -3.22
N SER A 405 3.12 -16.37 -2.66
CA SER A 405 3.98 -17.36 -1.98
C SER A 405 4.85 -18.17 -2.95
N GLY A 406 4.58 -18.06 -4.26
CA GLY A 406 5.24 -18.80 -5.34
C GLY A 406 4.59 -20.14 -5.69
N SER A 407 3.54 -20.55 -4.96
CA SER A 407 2.82 -21.82 -5.15
C SER A 407 1.51 -21.68 -5.95
N GLU A 408 1.05 -20.46 -6.12
CA GLU A 408 -0.19 -20.05 -6.78
C GLU A 408 -0.17 -20.42 -8.27
N GLN A 409 -1.27 -20.93 -8.81
CA GLN A 409 -1.31 -21.32 -10.23
C GLN A 409 -1.59 -20.12 -11.15
N GLU A 410 -2.19 -19.07 -10.61
CA GLU A 410 -2.60 -17.87 -11.34
C GLU A 410 -2.24 -16.64 -10.51
N LEU A 411 -1.77 -15.57 -11.15
CA LEU A 411 -1.38 -14.32 -10.50
C LEU A 411 -2.55 -13.69 -9.72
N SER A 412 -3.79 -13.89 -10.19
CA SER A 412 -5.01 -13.45 -9.50
C SER A 412 -5.38 -14.25 -8.24
N GLN A 413 -4.60 -15.27 -7.88
CA GLN A 413 -4.74 -16.03 -6.63
C GLN A 413 -3.76 -15.55 -5.56
N CYS A 414 -2.73 -14.81 -5.97
CA CYS A 414 -1.83 -14.14 -5.05
C CYS A 414 -2.60 -13.05 -4.30
N PHE A 415 -2.05 -12.61 -3.17
CA PHE A 415 -2.52 -11.38 -2.59
C PHE A 415 -2.28 -10.23 -3.59
N HIS A 416 -3.20 -9.28 -3.61
CA HIS A 416 -3.15 -8.07 -4.43
C HIS A 416 -4.22 -7.12 -3.88
N LEU A 417 -4.04 -5.80 -4.01
CA LEU A 417 -5.00 -4.80 -3.49
C LEU A 417 -6.42 -4.99 -4.07
N GLY A 418 -6.52 -5.64 -5.22
CA GLY A 418 -7.77 -6.05 -5.85
C GLY A 418 -7.92 -5.48 -7.24
N TRP A 419 -8.87 -6.01 -8.02
CA TRP A 419 -8.98 -5.67 -9.44
C TRP A 419 -9.20 -4.17 -9.69
N GLY A 420 -8.24 -3.53 -10.36
CA GLY A 420 -8.29 -2.11 -10.71
C GLY A 420 -7.93 -1.16 -9.57
N GLN A 421 -7.38 -1.68 -8.48
CA GLN A 421 -6.99 -0.91 -7.30
C GLN A 421 -5.50 -0.76 -7.33
N HIS A 422 -5.05 0.49 -7.47
CA HIS A 422 -3.64 0.83 -7.49
C HIS A 422 -3.44 2.31 -7.21
N ASN A 423 -2.32 2.69 -6.61
CA ASN A 423 -1.81 4.07 -6.60
C ASN A 423 -0.86 4.33 -7.79
N CYS A 424 -0.56 3.29 -8.55
CA CYS A 424 0.43 3.33 -9.61
C CYS A 424 -0.01 4.08 -10.87
N ARG A 425 0.97 4.53 -11.66
CA ARG A 425 0.81 5.01 -13.04
C ARG A 425 1.47 4.01 -13.98
N HIS A 426 1.25 4.16 -15.28
CA HIS A 426 1.86 3.25 -16.26
C HIS A 426 3.39 3.32 -16.36
N HIS A 427 4.09 4.12 -15.56
CA HIS A 427 5.54 3.97 -15.40
C HIS A 427 5.92 2.83 -14.46
N GLU A 428 4.97 2.30 -13.69
CA GLU A 428 5.11 1.24 -12.70
C GLU A 428 4.54 -0.08 -13.24
N ASP A 429 4.40 -0.26 -14.56
CA ASP A 429 3.86 -1.52 -15.07
C ASP A 429 4.91 -2.63 -15.00
N ALA A 430 4.62 -3.65 -14.19
CA ALA A 430 5.44 -4.82 -13.99
C ALA A 430 5.61 -5.68 -15.25
N GLY A 431 6.77 -6.35 -15.33
CA GLY A 431 7.16 -7.25 -16.39
C GLY A 431 7.85 -8.51 -15.87
N VAL A 432 8.10 -9.46 -16.78
CA VAL A 432 8.88 -10.67 -16.46
C VAL A 432 9.82 -11.05 -17.60
N ILE A 433 10.91 -11.72 -17.25
CA ILE A 433 11.71 -12.56 -18.15
C ILE A 433 11.66 -13.98 -17.62
N CYS A 434 11.27 -14.92 -18.48
CA CYS A 434 11.16 -16.33 -18.13
C CYS A 434 12.26 -17.16 -18.81
N ALA A 435 12.70 -18.22 -18.16
CA ALA A 435 13.62 -19.18 -18.75
C ALA A 435 12.91 -19.92 -19.90
N PRO A 436 13.43 -19.91 -21.14
CA PRO A 436 12.81 -20.66 -22.22
C PRO A 436 12.62 -22.12 -21.80
N SER A 437 11.41 -22.66 -21.98
CA SER A 437 10.97 -23.98 -21.47
C SER A 437 11.58 -25.17 -22.22
N ASP A 438 12.86 -25.06 -22.60
CA ASP A 438 13.60 -26.05 -23.38
C ASP A 438 14.88 -26.56 -22.69
N PHE A 439 14.89 -26.60 -21.36
CA PHE A 439 15.92 -27.38 -20.65
C PHE A 439 15.29 -28.15 -19.48
N TYR A 440 14.78 -29.36 -19.75
CA TYR A 440 15.32 -30.61 -19.20
C TYR A 440 14.55 -31.84 -19.75
N PHE A 441 15.34 -32.78 -20.30
CA PHE A 441 15.06 -34.16 -20.74
C PHE A 441 14.68 -34.41 -22.22
N GLY A 442 15.70 -34.66 -23.04
CA GLY A 442 15.53 -35.48 -24.25
C GLY A 442 16.72 -35.55 -25.20
N ASN A 443 17.72 -36.38 -24.87
CA ASN A 443 18.82 -36.85 -25.73
C ASN A 443 19.90 -35.86 -26.18
N GLY A 444 21.13 -36.17 -25.77
CA GLY A 444 22.33 -35.58 -26.33
C GLY A 444 22.39 -35.74 -27.84
N ARG A 445 22.48 -34.60 -28.52
CA ARG A 445 23.25 -34.43 -29.75
C ARG A 445 23.93 -33.07 -29.70
N GLU A 446 25.18 -33.15 -29.26
CA GLU A 446 26.32 -32.35 -29.68
C GLU A 446 26.02 -31.42 -30.88
N PHE A 447 25.84 -30.12 -30.60
CA PHE A 447 26.16 -29.06 -31.56
C PHE A 447 27.32 -28.24 -31.02
N ARG A 448 28.48 -28.61 -31.55
CA ARG A 448 29.77 -27.99 -31.35
C ARG A 448 29.79 -26.64 -32.06
N ALA A 449 29.60 -25.55 -31.31
CA ALA A 449 30.15 -24.26 -31.65
C ALA A 449 31.29 -23.97 -30.67
N THR A 450 32.50 -24.35 -31.08
CA THR A 450 33.73 -23.93 -30.42
C THR A 450 33.91 -22.44 -30.64
N GLU A 451 33.49 -21.63 -29.69
CA GLU A 451 34.16 -20.36 -29.44
C GLU A 451 34.89 -20.50 -28.11
N LYS A 452 36.22 -20.60 -28.21
CA LYS A 452 37.10 -20.68 -27.06
C LYS A 452 37.00 -19.36 -26.31
N ILE A 453 36.37 -19.35 -25.14
CA ILE A 453 36.62 -18.31 -24.14
C ILE A 453 38.06 -18.54 -23.66
N PRO A 454 39.01 -17.63 -23.92
CA PRO A 454 40.33 -17.71 -23.30
C PRO A 454 40.14 -17.42 -21.82
N ALA A 455 40.36 -18.42 -20.96
CA ALA A 455 40.59 -18.18 -19.55
C ALA A 455 41.97 -17.52 -19.40
N THR A 456 42.05 -16.21 -19.60
CA THR A 456 43.18 -15.39 -19.16
C THR A 456 42.96 -15.00 -17.71
N THR A 457 43.60 -15.75 -16.82
CA THR A 457 43.75 -15.45 -15.39
C THR A 457 44.79 -14.33 -15.21
N SER A 458 44.42 -13.10 -15.54
CA SER A 458 45.11 -11.89 -15.07
C SER A 458 44.16 -11.16 -14.11
N GLU A 459 44.69 -10.72 -12.96
CA GLU A 459 43.94 -9.87 -12.03
C GLU A 459 43.39 -8.63 -12.78
N PRO A 460 42.16 -8.16 -12.45
CA PRO A 460 41.57 -7.01 -13.13
C PRO A 460 42.42 -5.76 -12.89
N SER A 461 42.56 -4.90 -13.90
CA SER A 461 43.24 -3.62 -13.75
C SER A 461 42.34 -2.61 -13.03
N GLU A 462 42.93 -1.66 -12.30
CA GLU A 462 42.23 -0.54 -11.67
C GLU A 462 41.37 0.21 -12.71
N GLY A 463 40.09 0.44 -12.40
CA GLY A 463 39.13 1.08 -13.31
C GLY A 463 38.43 0.15 -14.30
N MET A 464 38.72 -1.15 -14.28
CA MET A 464 38.07 -2.09 -15.17
C MET A 464 36.56 -2.14 -14.87
N LEU A 465 35.74 -2.04 -15.93
CA LEU A 465 34.29 -2.16 -15.84
C LEU A 465 33.80 -3.54 -16.25
N ARG A 466 32.71 -3.99 -15.60
CA ARG A 466 31.88 -5.09 -16.08
C ARG A 466 30.41 -4.74 -15.95
N LEU A 467 29.59 -5.28 -16.86
CA LEU A 467 28.15 -5.15 -16.82
C LEU A 467 27.52 -6.45 -16.32
N VAL A 468 26.68 -6.37 -15.29
CA VAL A 468 26.10 -7.52 -14.59
C VAL A 468 24.57 -7.43 -14.64
N GLY A 469 23.88 -8.58 -14.79
CA GLY A 469 22.41 -8.63 -14.77
C GLY A 469 21.73 -8.25 -16.10
N GLY A 470 22.49 -7.86 -17.13
CA GLY A 470 21.96 -7.61 -18.48
C GLY A 470 21.72 -8.89 -19.29
N GLN A 471 20.85 -8.84 -20.30
CA GLN A 471 20.57 -10.00 -21.16
C GLN A 471 21.76 -10.32 -22.08
N HIS A 472 22.63 -9.34 -22.33
CA HIS A 472 23.85 -9.49 -23.12
C HIS A 472 24.99 -8.57 -22.63
N ARG A 473 26.21 -8.76 -23.13
CA ARG A 473 27.44 -8.06 -22.68
C ARG A 473 27.43 -6.53 -22.80
N CYS A 474 26.47 -5.94 -23.51
CA CYS A 474 26.36 -4.50 -23.79
C CYS A 474 25.23 -3.81 -23.01
N GLU A 475 24.72 -4.46 -21.96
CA GLU A 475 23.82 -3.85 -21.00
C GLU A 475 24.02 -4.49 -19.63
N GLY A 476 23.66 -3.79 -18.56
CA GLY A 476 23.76 -4.31 -17.20
C GLY A 476 24.06 -3.24 -16.16
N ARG A 477 23.98 -3.62 -14.88
CA ARG A 477 24.48 -2.87 -13.74
C ARG A 477 25.98 -2.71 -13.86
N ILE A 478 26.46 -1.52 -13.55
CA ILE A 478 27.87 -1.16 -13.71
C ILE A 478 28.61 -1.55 -12.44
N GLU A 479 29.60 -2.41 -12.59
CA GLU A 479 30.55 -2.69 -11.52
C GLU A 479 31.95 -2.26 -11.96
N ILE A 480 32.63 -1.52 -11.09
CA ILE A 480 33.98 -0.99 -11.30
C ILE A 480 34.96 -1.64 -10.33
N TYR A 481 36.13 -2.00 -10.82
CA TYR A 481 37.20 -2.55 -10.00
C TYR A 481 38.11 -1.45 -9.47
N SER A 482 38.19 -1.31 -8.15
CA SER A 482 39.10 -0.37 -7.49
C SER A 482 39.66 -0.94 -6.19
N ASN A 483 40.95 -0.70 -5.93
CA ASN A 483 41.62 -1.11 -4.70
C ASN A 483 41.48 -2.61 -4.37
N SER A 484 41.62 -3.45 -5.41
CA SER A 484 41.51 -4.90 -5.34
C SER A 484 40.11 -5.47 -5.03
N GLU A 485 39.06 -4.65 -5.13
CA GLU A 485 37.67 -5.07 -4.92
C GLU A 485 36.76 -4.58 -6.07
N TRP A 486 35.70 -5.33 -6.35
CA TRP A 486 34.60 -4.86 -7.18
C TRP A 486 33.60 -4.10 -6.33
N GLY A 487 33.01 -3.06 -6.90
CA GLY A 487 31.85 -2.40 -6.31
C GLY A 487 31.04 -1.66 -7.36
N THR A 488 29.89 -1.16 -6.95
CA THR A 488 28.87 -0.60 -7.83
C THR A 488 29.01 0.91 -7.94
N VAL A 489 28.20 1.50 -8.80
CA VAL A 489 28.14 2.95 -9.05
C VAL A 489 26.74 3.40 -8.67
N CYS A 490 26.60 4.49 -7.90
CA CYS A 490 25.31 5.07 -7.58
C CYS A 490 24.73 5.84 -8.78
N ASP A 491 23.42 5.81 -8.94
CA ASP A 491 22.68 6.51 -9.97
C ASP A 491 22.36 7.97 -9.63
N ASP A 492 22.75 8.45 -8.45
CA ASP A 492 22.69 9.86 -8.07
C ASP A 492 23.43 10.70 -9.11
N ALA A 493 22.64 11.52 -9.81
CA ALA A 493 23.08 12.35 -10.93
C ALA A 493 23.58 11.59 -12.17
N TRP A 494 23.31 10.28 -12.31
CA TRP A 494 23.68 9.46 -13.46
C TRP A 494 22.90 9.83 -14.73
N ASP A 495 23.62 10.20 -15.80
CA ASP A 495 23.03 10.63 -17.05
C ASP A 495 23.68 10.01 -18.31
N ILE A 496 23.14 10.32 -19.50
CA ILE A 496 23.58 9.74 -20.77
C ILE A 496 25.08 9.98 -21.05
N PRO A 497 25.64 11.19 -20.82
CA PRO A 497 27.09 11.39 -20.83
C PRO A 497 27.89 10.38 -19.99
N ASP A 498 27.45 10.07 -18.77
CA ASP A 498 28.13 9.08 -17.92
C ASP A 498 28.04 7.67 -18.52
N ALA A 499 26.85 7.29 -18.97
CA ALA A 499 26.59 6.04 -19.66
C ALA A 499 27.42 5.89 -20.96
N GLN A 500 27.65 6.98 -21.69
CA GLN A 500 28.44 7.00 -22.91
C GLN A 500 29.90 6.60 -22.64
N VAL A 501 30.47 7.08 -21.52
CA VAL A 501 31.82 6.67 -21.09
C VAL A 501 31.87 5.16 -20.85
N VAL A 502 30.86 4.59 -20.19
CA VAL A 502 30.78 3.14 -19.96
C VAL A 502 30.65 2.36 -21.26
N CYS A 503 29.71 2.74 -22.15
CA CYS A 503 29.47 2.04 -23.40
C CYS A 503 30.69 2.04 -24.33
N ARG A 504 31.43 3.17 -24.37
CA ARG A 504 32.71 3.25 -25.05
C ARG A 504 33.75 2.35 -24.40
N HIS A 505 33.87 2.37 -23.07
CA HIS A 505 34.83 1.57 -22.32
C HIS A 505 34.65 0.06 -22.51
N VAL A 506 33.40 -0.43 -22.53
CA VAL A 506 33.09 -1.86 -22.74
C VAL A 506 33.04 -2.27 -24.22
N GLY A 507 33.26 -1.32 -25.14
CA GLY A 507 33.30 -1.56 -26.57
C GLY A 507 31.93 -1.95 -27.15
N CYS A 508 30.88 -1.24 -26.74
CA CYS A 508 29.49 -1.47 -27.12
C CYS A 508 28.85 -0.24 -27.77
N GLY A 509 29.62 0.59 -28.47
CA GLY A 509 29.08 1.74 -29.21
C GLY A 509 28.50 2.84 -28.31
N GLU A 510 27.40 3.44 -28.75
CA GLU A 510 26.78 4.60 -28.10
C GLU A 510 25.84 4.17 -26.96
N ALA A 511 25.77 4.98 -25.91
CA ALA A 511 24.77 4.82 -24.87
C ALA A 511 23.37 5.14 -25.41
N THR A 512 22.47 4.18 -25.25
CA THR A 512 21.04 4.36 -25.60
C THR A 512 20.21 4.66 -24.36
N ALA A 513 20.67 4.26 -23.17
CA ALA A 513 20.06 4.61 -21.90
C ALA A 513 21.07 4.63 -20.74
N ALA A 514 20.95 5.64 -19.88
CA ALA A 514 21.46 5.63 -18.52
C ALA A 514 20.34 5.12 -17.62
N ARG A 515 20.54 3.97 -16.96
CA ARG A 515 19.53 3.29 -16.15
C ARG A 515 19.86 3.51 -14.67
N GLY A 516 18.88 3.95 -13.89
CA GLY A 516 19.01 4.09 -12.43
C GLY A 516 18.28 2.98 -11.70
N GLU A 517 18.07 3.19 -10.40
CA GLU A 517 17.15 2.45 -9.53
C GLU A 517 17.34 0.94 -9.61
N ALA A 518 18.60 0.50 -9.68
CA ALA A 518 18.99 -0.90 -9.77
C ALA A 518 18.26 -1.67 -10.88
N PHE A 519 18.01 -1.04 -12.03
CA PHE A 519 17.27 -1.62 -13.17
C PHE A 519 17.73 -3.03 -13.61
N PHE A 520 19.01 -3.36 -13.43
CA PHE A 520 19.58 -4.69 -13.72
C PHE A 520 19.78 -5.56 -12.46
N GLY A 521 18.99 -5.27 -11.44
CA GLY A 521 19.06 -5.82 -10.08
C GLY A 521 20.06 -5.08 -9.19
N PRO A 522 19.84 -5.08 -7.86
CA PRO A 522 20.77 -4.51 -6.89
C PRO A 522 22.08 -5.30 -6.87
N GLY A 523 23.18 -4.60 -6.70
CA GLY A 523 24.49 -5.19 -6.47
C GLY A 523 24.68 -5.62 -5.03
N THR A 524 25.92 -5.95 -4.70
CA THR A 524 26.32 -6.34 -3.36
C THR A 524 27.71 -5.80 -3.06
N GLY A 525 27.99 -5.48 -1.81
CA GLY A 525 29.30 -5.01 -1.39
C GLY A 525 29.36 -3.50 -1.23
N LYS A 526 30.36 -2.85 -1.82
CA LYS A 526 30.56 -1.40 -1.70
C LYS A 526 30.00 -0.69 -2.92
N ILE A 527 29.42 0.48 -2.71
CA ILE A 527 29.15 1.47 -3.76
C ILE A 527 30.37 2.40 -3.81
N LEU A 528 31.09 2.39 -4.93
CA LEU A 528 32.42 2.98 -5.03
C LEU A 528 32.39 4.43 -5.54
N LEU A 529 31.41 4.76 -6.37
CA LEU A 529 31.24 6.06 -7.02
C LEU A 529 29.81 6.57 -6.87
N ASP A 530 29.68 7.89 -6.76
CA ASP A 530 28.43 8.63 -6.56
C ASP A 530 28.60 10.04 -7.17
N ASN A 531 27.49 10.65 -7.59
CA ASN A 531 27.40 11.99 -8.15
C ASN A 531 28.35 12.19 -9.35
N LEU A 532 28.37 11.18 -10.23
CA LEU A 532 29.15 11.19 -11.45
C LEU A 532 28.63 12.26 -12.41
N LYS A 533 29.58 13.01 -12.97
CA LYS A 533 29.35 14.07 -13.95
C LYS A 533 30.46 14.06 -15.00
N CYS A 534 30.33 13.14 -15.93
CA CYS A 534 31.10 13.05 -17.15
C CYS A 534 30.61 14.09 -18.18
N SER A 535 31.52 14.48 -19.07
CA SER A 535 31.19 15.22 -20.30
C SER A 535 30.79 14.28 -21.44
N GLY A 536 31.10 12.99 -21.32
CA GLY A 536 30.88 11.96 -22.32
C GLY A 536 32.12 11.64 -23.17
N GLU A 537 33.22 12.35 -22.97
CA GLU A 537 34.48 12.22 -23.73
C GLU A 537 35.61 11.56 -22.92
N GLU A 538 35.39 11.28 -21.63
CA GLU A 538 36.35 10.64 -20.73
C GLU A 538 36.63 9.17 -21.12
N GLU A 539 37.86 8.69 -20.94
CA GLU A 539 38.19 7.29 -21.30
C GLU A 539 37.74 6.29 -20.22
N THR A 540 37.61 6.75 -18.98
CA THR A 540 37.18 5.95 -17.83
C THR A 540 36.33 6.77 -16.87
N LEU A 541 35.47 6.10 -16.07
CA LEU A 541 34.64 6.78 -15.07
C LEU A 541 35.46 7.49 -13.98
N GLN A 542 36.71 7.09 -13.76
CA GLN A 542 37.58 7.73 -12.76
C GLN A 542 38.06 9.14 -13.16
N GLU A 543 37.91 9.50 -14.44
CA GLU A 543 38.28 10.83 -14.95
C GLU A 543 37.12 11.82 -14.85
N CYS A 544 35.89 11.34 -14.64
CA CYS A 544 34.71 12.17 -14.50
C CYS A 544 34.73 12.93 -13.17
N SER A 545 34.01 14.05 -13.11
CA SER A 545 33.80 14.72 -11.83
C SER A 545 32.90 13.84 -10.97
N HIS A 546 33.34 13.50 -9.76
CA HIS A 546 32.56 12.72 -8.80
C HIS A 546 32.97 13.10 -7.37
N ILE A 547 32.15 12.76 -6.37
CA ILE A 547 32.54 12.94 -4.96
C ILE A 547 33.56 11.88 -4.54
N SER A 548 34.09 11.95 -3.31
CA SER A 548 35.18 11.04 -2.91
C SER A 548 34.77 9.56 -2.97
N TRP A 549 35.69 8.68 -3.37
CA TRP A 549 35.47 7.22 -3.40
C TRP A 549 34.91 6.68 -2.08
N ASN A 550 33.95 5.77 -2.15
CA ASN A 550 33.23 5.19 -0.99
C ASN A 550 32.52 6.24 -0.10
N VAL A 551 32.27 7.45 -0.61
CA VAL A 551 31.42 8.44 0.05
C VAL A 551 30.17 8.57 -0.78
N HIS A 552 29.06 8.07 -0.24
CA HIS A 552 27.75 8.09 -0.88
C HIS A 552 26.65 8.12 0.18
N ASN A 553 25.47 8.59 -0.20
CA ASN A 553 24.23 8.41 0.57
C ASN A 553 23.39 7.24 0.06
N CYS A 554 23.89 6.52 -0.95
CA CYS A 554 23.09 5.53 -1.65
C CYS A 554 23.06 4.15 -0.97
N ASP A 555 22.01 3.38 -1.23
CA ASP A 555 22.00 1.92 -1.06
C ASP A 555 21.96 1.18 -2.41
N HIS A 556 21.89 -0.16 -2.40
CA HIS A 556 21.96 -0.93 -3.65
C HIS A 556 20.69 -0.87 -4.51
N SER A 557 19.59 -0.26 -4.02
CA SER A 557 18.45 0.11 -4.85
C SER A 557 18.79 1.24 -5.82
N GLU A 558 19.86 1.99 -5.56
CA GLU A 558 20.34 3.12 -6.37
C GLU A 558 21.55 2.74 -7.24
N ASP A 559 21.76 1.45 -7.51
CA ASP A 559 22.87 1.02 -8.36
C ASP A 559 22.62 1.36 -9.85
N ALA A 560 23.50 2.17 -10.42
CA ALA A 560 23.48 2.58 -11.81
C ALA A 560 23.73 1.42 -12.79
N GLY A 561 23.06 1.50 -13.92
CA GLY A 561 23.17 0.59 -15.05
C GLY A 561 23.22 1.33 -16.39
N VAL A 562 23.48 0.56 -17.45
CA VAL A 562 23.57 1.11 -18.80
C VAL A 562 22.97 0.18 -19.83
N THR A 563 22.40 0.75 -20.90
CA THR A 563 22.09 0.05 -22.15
C THR A 563 22.84 0.71 -23.31
N CYS A 564 23.66 -0.06 -24.01
CA CYS A 564 24.45 0.42 -25.14
C CYS A 564 23.90 -0.06 -26.49
N SER A 565 24.29 0.59 -27.59
CA SER A 565 23.93 0.13 -28.94
C SER A 565 24.74 -1.11 -29.31
N LEU A 566 24.09 -2.21 -29.69
CA LEU A 566 24.73 -3.46 -30.14
C LEU A 566 25.46 -3.31 -31.49
N SER A 567 26.49 -2.46 -31.51
CA SER A 567 27.20 -1.98 -32.71
C SER A 567 28.36 -2.89 -33.08
#